data_AF-A0A671PJT3-F1
#
_entry.id   AF-A0A671PJT3-F1
#
_cell.length_a   1.000
_cell.length_b   1.000
_cell.length_c   1.000
_cell.angle_alpha   90.00
_cell.angle_beta   90.00
_cell.angle_gamma   90.00
#
_symmetry.space_group_name_H-M   'P 1'
#
loop_
_entity.id
_entity.type
_entity.pdbx_description
1 polymer ?
#
loop_
_entity_poly.entity_id
_entity_poly.type
_entity_poly.pdbx_seq_one_letter_code
_entity_poly.pdbx_strand_id
1 'polypeptide(L)'
;MTTKKKRSVHADKDSWVVITPDSALDTGRSEEGDPSFIKLKNPATGSSSLYLFGCGDVSVYEVKAFSEDFRSWFIGQTVQRDGRLLYVTSVDPLFLLLPYISSTATEGKFQPVEQMVMDEDYPECTRLLLCKQGMDSLHHVADEKEVGGLKFHRYNQEKTLEWLKKKVQRTVSTLKKSNISVGGGVKSSTFIRVKQEDATEEDYLRYAHGLISEYISEDLSKDLLKHLQLPEISSPKETEPPSKKRKLSDKPVEAGEDYTKFNSANFAQKPPKKMTAAQKSLAKVDKSGMKCLSAFFSPKVKQEKS
;
A
#
# COMPACT_ATOMS: atom_id res chain seq x y z
N MET A 1 21.96 14.47 -53.12
CA MET A 1 22.72 13.64 -52.17
C MET A 1 22.32 14.05 -50.76
N THR A 2 21.42 13.32 -50.12
CA THR A 2 21.02 13.57 -48.73
C THR A 2 21.70 12.55 -47.83
N THR A 3 22.69 13.00 -47.08
CA THR A 3 23.45 12.19 -46.14
C THR A 3 22.52 11.76 -45.00
N LYS A 4 22.11 10.49 -45.00
CA LYS A 4 21.44 9.87 -43.85
C LYS A 4 22.41 9.93 -42.66
N LYS A 5 22.14 10.84 -41.73
CA LYS A 5 22.83 10.93 -40.44
C LYS A 5 22.67 9.57 -39.75
N LYS A 6 23.78 8.84 -39.65
CA LYS A 6 23.86 7.54 -38.98
C LYS A 6 23.43 7.76 -37.53
N ARG A 7 22.22 7.30 -37.17
CA ARG A 7 21.70 7.35 -35.81
C ARG A 7 22.67 6.53 -34.97
N SER A 8 23.40 7.18 -34.06
CA SER A 8 24.22 6.47 -33.08
C SER A 8 23.32 5.47 -32.36
N VAL A 9 23.80 4.23 -32.21
CA VAL A 9 23.17 3.24 -31.35
C VAL A 9 23.22 3.84 -29.95
N HIS A 10 22.09 4.38 -29.49
CA HIS A 10 21.94 4.78 -28.09
C HIS A 10 22.08 3.48 -27.31
N ALA A 11 23.16 3.32 -26.56
CA ALA A 11 23.14 2.38 -25.45
C ALA A 11 21.94 2.79 -24.60
N ASP A 12 20.96 1.91 -24.44
CA ASP A 12 19.89 2.06 -23.45
C ASP A 12 20.58 2.13 -22.10
N LYS A 13 20.90 3.36 -21.67
CA LYS A 13 21.36 3.62 -20.30
C LYS A 13 20.10 3.63 -19.46
N ASP A 14 19.64 2.44 -19.09
CA ASP A 14 18.57 2.31 -18.11
C ASP A 14 19.03 2.98 -16.83
N SER A 15 18.40 4.12 -16.55
CA SER A 15 18.68 4.93 -15.36
C SER A 15 17.58 4.67 -14.34
N TRP A 16 17.96 4.44 -13.08
CA TRP A 16 17.02 4.26 -11.99
C TRP A 16 16.90 5.54 -11.18
N VAL A 17 15.66 5.89 -10.82
CA VAL A 17 15.38 6.98 -9.88
C VAL A 17 15.20 6.35 -8.50
N VAL A 18 16.08 6.71 -7.57
CA VAL A 18 16.12 6.12 -6.22
C VAL A 18 16.04 7.21 -5.16
N ILE A 19 15.18 7.02 -4.18
CA ILE A 19 15.14 7.79 -2.93
C ILE A 19 15.82 6.93 -1.86
N THR A 20 16.90 7.44 -1.29
CA THR A 20 17.70 6.72 -0.30
C THR A 20 17.97 7.60 0.90
N PRO A 21 17.98 7.05 2.13
CA PRO A 21 18.36 7.80 3.31
C PRO A 21 19.85 8.16 3.24
N ASP A 22 20.19 9.36 3.71
CA ASP A 22 21.58 9.84 3.74
C ASP A 22 22.48 8.89 4.53
N SER A 23 21.96 8.24 5.57
CA SER A 23 22.69 7.23 6.37
C SER A 23 23.17 6.03 5.56
N ALA A 24 22.51 5.68 4.46
CA ALA A 24 22.94 4.59 3.59
C ALA A 24 24.11 5.01 2.67
N LEU A 25 24.27 6.31 2.46
CA LEU A 25 25.29 6.92 1.61
C LEU A 25 26.44 7.56 2.41
N ASP A 26 26.32 7.62 3.73
CA ASP A 26 27.30 8.27 4.60
C ASP A 26 28.60 7.47 4.62
N THR A 27 29.47 7.82 3.69
CA THR A 27 30.86 7.36 3.60
C THR A 27 31.65 8.11 4.66
N GLY A 28 31.43 7.75 5.92
CA GLY A 28 32.16 8.31 7.04
C GLY A 28 33.64 7.92 6.98
N ARG A 29 34.44 8.56 6.11
CA ARG A 29 35.91 8.55 6.01
C ARG A 29 36.64 7.27 6.42
N SER A 30 36.07 6.10 6.15
CA SER A 30 36.68 4.80 6.40
C SER A 30 36.71 4.04 5.08
N GLU A 31 37.86 3.47 4.74
CA GLU A 31 38.15 2.78 3.48
C GLU A 31 37.39 1.44 3.30
N GLU A 32 36.33 1.20 4.09
CA GLU A 32 35.62 -0.07 4.14
C GLU A 32 34.31 -0.02 3.35
N GLY A 33 34.45 -0.12 2.02
CA GLY A 33 33.41 -0.61 1.11
C GLY A 33 32.29 0.37 0.74
N ASP A 34 32.15 0.60 -0.56
CA ASP A 34 31.02 1.34 -1.13
C ASP A 34 29.68 0.60 -0.86
N PRO A 35 28.57 1.33 -0.70
CA PRO A 35 27.26 0.71 -0.54
C PRO A 35 26.93 -0.15 -1.76
N SER A 36 26.49 -1.39 -1.53
CA SER A 36 26.33 -2.38 -2.58
C SER A 36 24.93 -3.00 -2.57
N PHE A 37 24.34 -3.10 -3.76
CA PHE A 37 23.08 -3.83 -3.94
C PHE A 37 23.35 -5.33 -3.99
N ILE A 38 22.64 -6.08 -3.15
CA ILE A 38 22.70 -7.54 -3.14
C ILE A 38 21.32 -8.16 -3.27
N LYS A 39 21.28 -9.39 -3.76
CA LYS A 39 20.05 -10.17 -3.82
C LYS A 39 20.04 -11.12 -2.63
N LEU A 40 18.98 -11.05 -1.83
CA LEU A 40 18.73 -11.98 -0.74
C LEU A 40 17.35 -12.60 -0.90
N LYS A 41 17.12 -13.66 -0.12
CA LYS A 41 15.83 -14.31 0.02
C LYS A 41 14.83 -13.38 0.71
N ASN A 42 13.63 -13.24 0.16
CA ASN A 42 12.53 -12.56 0.81
C ASN A 42 12.03 -13.41 2.00
N PRO A 43 11.91 -12.85 3.22
CA PRO A 43 11.50 -13.61 4.38
C PRO A 43 10.10 -14.23 4.32
N ALA A 44 9.16 -13.57 3.64
CA ALA A 44 7.79 -14.04 3.54
C ALA A 44 7.59 -15.01 2.38
N THR A 45 8.10 -14.66 1.20
CA THR A 45 7.83 -15.41 -0.05
C THR A 45 8.93 -16.38 -0.45
N GLY A 46 10.12 -16.30 0.17
CA GLY A 46 11.30 -17.07 -0.22
C GLY A 46 11.87 -16.70 -1.60
N SER A 47 11.32 -15.69 -2.27
CA SER A 47 11.73 -15.27 -3.62
C SER A 47 12.94 -14.33 -3.57
N SER A 48 13.67 -14.19 -4.68
CA SER A 48 14.78 -13.22 -4.76
C SER A 48 14.26 -11.79 -4.62
N SER A 49 14.87 -11.00 -3.72
CA SER A 49 14.57 -9.59 -3.51
C SER A 49 15.86 -8.78 -3.40
N LEU A 50 15.81 -7.51 -3.82
CA LEU A 50 16.97 -6.62 -3.83
C LEU A 50 17.06 -5.86 -2.50
N TYR A 51 18.25 -5.87 -1.91
CA TYR A 51 18.60 -5.15 -0.68
C TYR A 51 19.84 -4.31 -0.93
N LEU A 52 20.00 -3.24 -0.16
CA LEU A 52 21.17 -2.39 -0.16
C LEU A 52 21.89 -2.54 1.18
N PHE A 53 23.17 -2.84 1.14
CA PHE A 53 24.03 -2.79 2.31
C PHE A 53 24.72 -1.43 2.35
N GLY A 54 24.65 -0.77 3.49
CA GLY A 54 25.39 0.46 3.74
C GLY A 54 26.90 0.22 3.81
N CYS A 55 27.65 1.31 3.89
CA CYS A 55 29.10 1.28 4.05
C CYS A 55 29.51 0.39 5.25
N GLY A 56 30.48 -0.50 5.04
CA GLY A 56 30.99 -1.43 6.05
C GLY A 56 30.03 -2.53 6.53
N ASP A 57 28.95 -2.83 5.79
CA ASP A 57 27.97 -3.88 6.12
C ASP A 57 27.31 -3.76 7.50
N VAL A 58 27.31 -2.56 8.06
CA VAL A 58 26.78 -2.31 9.41
C VAL A 58 25.25 -2.25 9.41
N SER A 59 24.66 -1.80 8.30
CA SER A 59 23.23 -1.54 8.15
C SER A 59 22.69 -2.12 6.85
N VAL A 60 21.49 -2.68 6.92
CA VAL A 60 20.77 -3.25 5.78
C VAL A 60 19.52 -2.44 5.48
N TYR A 61 19.26 -2.24 4.19
CA TYR A 61 18.11 -1.53 3.68
C TYR A 61 17.39 -2.40 2.65
N GLU A 62 16.06 -2.37 2.66
CA GLU A 62 15.25 -2.98 1.61
C GLU A 62 15.04 -2.01 0.46
N VAL A 63 14.91 -2.53 -0.76
CA VAL A 63 14.59 -1.74 -1.95
C VAL A 63 13.18 -2.06 -2.40
N LYS A 64 12.27 -1.08 -2.31
CA LYS A 64 10.89 -1.18 -2.77
C LYS A 64 10.71 -0.35 -4.04
N ALA A 65 9.91 -0.84 -4.98
CA ALA A 65 9.62 -0.13 -6.23
C ALA A 65 8.16 0.30 -6.25
N PHE A 66 7.91 1.60 -6.39
CA PHE A 66 6.61 2.11 -6.80
C PHE A 66 6.54 2.07 -8.32
N SER A 67 5.57 1.32 -8.84
CA SER A 67 5.33 1.15 -10.27
C SER A 67 3.86 1.41 -10.55
N GLU A 68 3.58 2.31 -11.48
CA GLU A 68 2.24 2.63 -11.97
C GLU A 68 2.26 2.68 -13.50
N ASP A 69 1.17 2.25 -14.13
CA ASP A 69 1.08 2.22 -15.59
C ASP A 69 1.13 3.63 -16.19
N PHE A 70 1.70 3.73 -17.38
CA PHE A 70 1.78 4.98 -18.15
C PHE A 70 2.48 6.12 -17.40
N ARG A 71 3.64 5.81 -16.81
CA ARG A 71 4.55 6.77 -16.17
C ARG A 71 5.92 6.75 -16.85
N SER A 72 6.58 7.91 -16.88
CA SER A 72 7.94 8.10 -17.39
C SER A 72 8.60 9.28 -16.68
N TRP A 73 9.91 9.27 -16.55
CA TRP A 73 10.65 10.37 -15.94
C TRP A 73 11.32 11.27 -16.99
N PHE A 74 11.29 12.57 -16.75
CA PHE A 74 12.16 13.53 -17.45
C PHE A 74 13.35 13.85 -16.55
N ILE A 75 14.54 13.40 -16.94
CA ILE A 75 15.77 13.56 -16.17
C ILE A 75 16.72 14.42 -17.00
N GLY A 76 16.87 15.69 -16.62
CA GLY A 76 17.67 16.65 -17.39
C GLY A 76 17.13 16.83 -18.81
N GLN A 77 17.86 16.32 -19.81
CA GLN A 77 17.50 16.36 -21.24
C GLN A 77 17.11 14.99 -21.81
N THR A 78 17.00 13.96 -20.97
CA THR A 78 16.65 12.59 -21.37
C THR A 78 15.29 12.18 -20.82
N VAL A 79 14.58 11.35 -21.57
CA VAL A 79 13.31 10.74 -21.15
C VAL A 79 13.58 9.29 -20.78
N GLN A 80 13.41 8.95 -19.50
CA GLN A 80 13.46 7.57 -19.02
C GLN A 80 12.08 6.96 -19.16
N ARG A 81 11.98 5.90 -19.98
CA ARG A 81 10.72 5.18 -20.20
C ARG A 81 10.26 4.47 -18.93
N ASP A 82 11.18 3.95 -18.14
CA ASP A 82 10.85 3.36 -16.84
C ASP A 82 10.37 4.46 -15.88
N GLY A 83 9.08 4.46 -15.58
CA GLY A 83 8.46 5.39 -14.63
C GLY A 83 8.55 4.94 -13.17
N ARG A 84 9.27 3.84 -12.87
CA ARG A 84 9.40 3.34 -11.50
C ARG A 84 10.16 4.31 -10.62
N LEU A 85 9.75 4.36 -9.36
CA LEU A 85 10.44 5.08 -8.30
C LEU A 85 10.90 4.08 -7.25
N LEU A 86 12.20 3.95 -7.06
CA LEU A 86 12.77 3.06 -6.05
C LEU A 86 12.90 3.81 -4.73
N TYR A 87 12.50 3.15 -3.65
CA TYR A 87 12.65 3.61 -2.28
C TYR A 87 13.57 2.65 -1.56
N VAL A 88 14.57 3.20 -0.88
CA VAL A 88 15.43 2.46 0.02
C VAL A 88 14.99 2.78 1.44
N THR A 89 14.57 1.77 2.19
CA THR A 89 14.08 1.92 3.56
C THR A 89 14.88 1.02 4.49
N SER A 90 15.14 1.49 5.72
CA SER A 90 15.83 0.67 6.71
C SER A 90 14.98 -0.54 7.09
N VAL A 91 15.56 -1.73 7.04
CA VAL A 91 14.88 -2.97 7.44
C VAL A 91 15.56 -3.55 8.67
N ASP A 92 14.80 -4.17 9.55
CA ASP A 92 15.37 -4.89 10.69
C ASP A 92 16.02 -6.21 10.20
N PRO A 93 17.35 -6.38 10.35
CA PRO A 93 18.04 -7.59 9.90
C PRO A 93 17.45 -8.88 10.47
N LEU A 94 16.80 -8.82 11.63
CA LEU A 94 16.23 -9.99 12.29
C LEU A 94 15.11 -10.63 11.47
N PHE A 95 14.34 -9.86 10.67
CA PHE A 95 13.38 -10.44 9.72
C PHE A 95 14.07 -11.21 8.59
N LEU A 96 15.26 -10.77 8.15
CA LEU A 96 16.05 -11.46 7.12
C LEU A 96 16.70 -12.73 7.65
N LEU A 97 17.06 -12.76 8.94
CA LEU A 97 17.65 -13.91 9.61
C LEU A 97 16.62 -14.98 9.99
N LEU A 98 15.37 -14.57 10.25
CA LEU A 98 14.31 -15.44 10.75
C LEU A 98 14.05 -16.69 9.89
N PRO A 99 13.98 -16.63 8.54
CA PRO A 99 13.81 -17.82 7.71
C PRO A 99 14.94 -18.84 7.87
N TYR A 100 16.18 -18.38 7.96
CA TYR A 100 17.37 -19.23 8.13
C TYR A 100 17.38 -19.92 9.49
N ILE A 101 17.04 -19.17 10.55
CA ILE A 101 16.96 -19.71 11.90
C ILE A 101 15.78 -20.69 12.00
N SER A 102 14.63 -20.35 11.41
CA SER A 102 13.45 -21.21 11.42
C SER A 102 13.65 -22.50 10.64
N SER A 103 14.46 -22.54 9.57
CA SER A 103 14.74 -23.80 8.86
C SER A 103 15.54 -24.78 9.73
N THR A 104 16.47 -24.29 10.55
CA THR A 104 17.24 -25.12 11.48
C THR A 104 16.42 -25.65 12.66
N ALA A 105 15.24 -25.06 12.93
CA ALA A 105 14.34 -25.53 13.98
C ALA A 105 13.92 -26.99 13.79
N THR A 106 13.86 -27.47 12.54
CA THR A 106 13.55 -28.87 12.21
C THR A 106 14.57 -29.85 12.80
N GLU A 107 15.82 -29.41 13.00
CA GLU A 107 16.88 -30.24 13.56
C GLU A 107 16.90 -30.21 15.10
N GLY A 108 16.29 -29.19 15.73
CA GLY A 108 16.18 -29.04 17.19
C GLY A 108 17.50 -28.87 17.94
N LYS A 109 18.62 -28.69 17.22
CA LYS A 109 19.98 -28.60 17.78
C LYS A 109 20.41 -27.15 17.99
N PHE A 110 21.39 -26.98 18.88
CA PHE A 110 22.11 -25.72 19.06
C PHE A 110 23.22 -25.63 18.02
N GLN A 111 23.19 -24.60 17.17
CA GLN A 111 24.16 -24.41 16.09
C GLN A 111 24.77 -23.00 16.14
N PRO A 112 26.02 -22.81 15.67
CA PRO A 112 26.59 -21.48 15.48
C PRO A 112 25.84 -20.71 14.39
N VAL A 113 25.67 -19.40 14.56
CA VAL A 113 24.91 -18.54 13.61
C VAL A 113 25.49 -18.62 12.20
N GLU A 114 26.82 -18.68 12.08
CA GLU A 114 27.54 -18.80 10.80
C GLU A 114 27.11 -20.04 10.01
N GLN A 115 26.82 -21.16 10.69
CA GLN A 115 26.36 -22.38 10.04
C GLN A 115 24.86 -22.32 9.72
N MET A 116 24.07 -21.57 10.49
CA MET A 116 22.63 -21.44 10.29
C MET A 116 22.32 -20.53 9.09
N VAL A 117 23.13 -19.50 8.86
CA VAL A 117 22.96 -18.51 7.78
C VAL A 117 23.86 -18.87 6.60
N MET A 118 23.56 -20.03 6.00
CA MET A 118 24.18 -20.48 4.76
C MET A 118 23.11 -20.79 3.73
N ASP A 119 23.24 -20.21 2.54
CA ASP A 119 22.33 -20.40 1.42
C ASP A 119 23.15 -20.53 0.14
N GLU A 120 23.00 -21.66 -0.56
CA GLU A 120 23.70 -21.92 -1.82
C GLU A 120 23.19 -21.02 -2.95
N ASP A 121 21.90 -20.67 -2.94
CA ASP A 121 21.29 -19.80 -3.94
C ASP A 121 21.63 -18.32 -3.68
N TYR A 122 21.91 -17.96 -2.41
CA TYR A 122 22.19 -16.59 -1.97
C TYR A 122 23.43 -16.51 -1.05
N PRO A 123 24.65 -16.66 -1.60
CA PRO A 123 25.89 -16.70 -0.80
C PRO A 123 26.18 -15.41 -0.03
N GLU A 124 25.66 -14.27 -0.50
CA GLU A 124 25.79 -12.96 0.14
C GLU A 124 25.01 -12.83 1.47
N CYS A 125 24.23 -13.85 1.86
CA CYS A 125 23.54 -13.89 3.16
C CYS A 125 24.51 -13.82 4.36
N THR A 126 25.76 -14.26 4.17
CA THR A 126 26.83 -14.17 5.19
C THR A 126 27.10 -12.73 5.65
N ARG A 127 26.86 -11.74 4.79
CA ARG A 127 26.99 -10.31 5.13
C ARG A 127 25.99 -9.86 6.18
N LEU A 128 24.85 -10.55 6.34
CA LEU A 128 23.90 -10.28 7.42
C LEU A 128 24.50 -10.52 8.81
N LEU A 129 25.54 -11.35 8.92
CA LEU A 129 26.24 -11.62 10.18
C LEU A 129 27.13 -10.45 10.62
N LEU A 130 27.54 -9.59 9.68
CA LEU A 130 28.33 -8.39 9.96
C LEU A 130 27.46 -7.27 10.55
N CYS A 131 26.14 -7.34 10.35
CA CYS A 131 25.17 -6.41 10.91
C CYS A 131 25.11 -6.55 12.45
N LYS A 132 25.80 -5.64 13.17
CA LYS A 132 25.80 -5.60 14.65
C LYS A 132 24.40 -5.65 15.25
N GLN A 133 23.46 -4.91 14.65
CA GLN A 133 22.07 -4.85 15.11
C GLN A 133 21.35 -6.21 15.02
N GLY A 134 21.65 -7.02 14.00
CA GLY A 134 21.07 -8.35 13.83
C GLY A 134 21.60 -9.32 14.89
N MET A 135 22.92 -9.32 15.09
CA MET A 135 23.59 -10.18 16.07
C MET A 135 23.16 -9.86 17.50
N ASP A 136 23.14 -8.57 17.87
CA ASP A 136 22.70 -8.15 19.20
C ASP A 136 21.21 -8.46 19.44
N SER A 137 20.38 -8.47 18.40
CA SER A 137 18.94 -8.73 18.51
C SER A 137 18.58 -10.21 18.49
N LEU A 138 19.52 -11.11 18.21
CA LEU A 138 19.26 -12.53 17.98
C LEU A 138 18.63 -13.25 19.18
N HIS A 139 18.96 -12.83 20.40
CA HIS A 139 18.37 -13.33 21.65
C HIS A 139 16.84 -13.17 21.75
N HIS A 140 16.23 -12.31 20.93
CA HIS A 140 14.78 -12.13 20.86
C HIS A 140 14.05 -13.25 20.12
N VAL A 141 14.75 -14.01 19.27
CA VAL A 141 14.17 -15.04 18.39
C VAL A 141 14.73 -16.42 18.72
N ALA A 142 15.96 -16.49 19.22
CA ALA A 142 16.64 -17.74 19.55
C ALA A 142 17.01 -17.84 21.03
N ASP A 143 17.09 -19.08 21.53
CA ASP A 143 17.76 -19.41 22.78
C ASP A 143 19.25 -19.44 22.56
N GLU A 144 20.00 -18.70 23.37
CA GLU A 144 21.46 -18.65 23.32
C GLU A 144 22.05 -19.57 24.38
N LYS A 145 23.09 -20.33 24.01
CA LYS A 145 23.89 -21.12 24.94
C LYS A 145 25.36 -20.91 24.62
N GLU A 146 26.12 -20.52 25.63
CA GLU A 146 27.56 -20.34 25.50
C GLU A 146 28.29 -21.59 26.00
N VAL A 147 29.16 -22.17 25.17
CA VAL A 147 30.02 -23.29 25.54
C VAL A 147 31.43 -23.01 25.01
N GLY A 148 32.39 -22.86 25.93
CA GLY A 148 33.80 -22.64 25.56
C GLY A 148 34.08 -21.33 24.83
N GLY A 149 33.30 -20.26 25.10
CA GLY A 149 33.43 -18.95 24.43
C GLY A 149 32.75 -18.86 23.07
N LEU A 150 32.14 -19.95 22.60
CA LEU A 150 31.32 -19.96 21.39
C LEU A 150 29.84 -19.90 21.76
N LYS A 151 29.09 -19.02 21.08
CA LYS A 151 27.64 -18.90 21.22
C LYS A 151 26.94 -19.82 20.23
N PHE A 152 26.03 -20.63 20.75
CA PHE A 152 25.15 -21.48 19.96
C PHE A 152 23.72 -21.01 20.12
N HIS A 153 22.97 -21.05 19.03
CA HIS A 153 21.60 -20.55 18.97
C HIS A 153 20.66 -21.68 18.59
N ARG A 154 19.45 -21.65 19.15
CA ARG A 154 18.35 -22.55 18.79
C ARG A 154 17.08 -21.73 18.64
N TYR A 155 16.36 -21.92 17.54
CA TYR A 155 15.08 -21.24 17.32
C TYR A 155 14.09 -21.44 18.48
N ASN A 156 13.46 -20.36 18.92
CA ASN A 156 12.40 -20.40 19.93
C ASN A 156 11.16 -19.63 19.43
N GLN A 157 10.10 -20.37 19.14
CA GLN A 157 8.85 -19.80 18.62
C GLN A 157 8.15 -18.87 19.61
N GLU A 158 8.17 -19.17 20.91
CA GLU A 158 7.49 -18.34 21.92
C GLU A 158 8.15 -16.97 22.05
N LYS A 159 9.49 -16.92 22.09
CA LYS A 159 10.25 -15.67 22.07
C LYS A 159 10.00 -14.86 20.81
N THR A 160 9.97 -15.55 19.66
CA THR A 160 9.69 -14.93 18.36
C THR A 160 8.31 -14.27 18.36
N LEU A 161 7.28 -14.93 18.90
CA LEU A 161 5.92 -14.38 19.00
C LEU A 161 5.86 -13.15 19.93
N GLU A 162 6.54 -13.19 21.08
CA GLU A 162 6.63 -12.04 21.99
C GLU A 162 7.36 -10.85 21.35
N TRP A 163 8.43 -11.12 20.59
CA TRP A 163 9.13 -10.10 19.80
C TRP A 163 8.23 -9.51 18.70
N LEU A 164 7.53 -10.35 17.93
CA LEU A 164 6.60 -9.91 16.90
C LEU A 164 5.45 -9.08 17.48
N LYS A 165 4.90 -9.47 18.64
CA LYS A 165 3.88 -8.69 19.36
C LYS A 165 4.36 -7.28 19.70
N LYS A 166 5.60 -7.13 20.18
CA LYS A 166 6.21 -5.81 20.43
C LYS A 166 6.37 -5.01 19.14
N LYS A 167 6.72 -5.65 18.02
CA LYS A 167 6.79 -5.01 16.70
C LYS A 167 5.42 -4.52 16.24
N VAL A 168 4.37 -5.33 16.38
CA VAL A 168 2.98 -4.95 16.08
C VAL A 168 2.57 -3.72 16.88
N GLN A 169 2.81 -3.72 18.20
CA GLN A 169 2.48 -2.58 19.06
C GLN A 169 3.24 -1.30 18.68
N ARG A 170 4.53 -1.43 18.30
CA ARG A 170 5.32 -0.31 17.80
C ARG A 170 4.74 0.22 16.50
N THR A 171 4.33 -0.64 15.56
CA THR A 171 3.69 -0.25 14.31
C THR A 171 2.37 0.46 14.56
N VAL A 172 1.51 -0.06 15.44
CA VAL A 172 0.26 0.61 15.86
C VAL A 172 0.53 2.01 16.40
N SER A 173 1.53 2.15 17.26
CA SER A 173 1.93 3.45 17.82
C SER A 173 2.37 4.43 16.73
N THR A 174 3.11 3.96 15.73
CA THR A 174 3.53 4.78 14.58
C THR A 174 2.34 5.14 13.69
N LEU A 175 1.44 4.21 13.40
CA LEU A 175 0.22 4.44 12.60
C LEU A 175 -0.68 5.51 13.23
N LYS A 176 -0.84 5.48 14.55
CA LYS A 176 -1.57 6.50 15.31
C LYS A 176 -0.89 7.87 15.22
N LYS A 177 0.46 7.92 15.27
CA LYS A 177 1.23 9.17 15.16
C LYS A 177 1.24 9.77 13.75
N SER A 178 1.27 8.93 12.72
CA SER A 178 1.31 9.36 11.31
C SER A 178 -0.06 9.67 10.73
N ASN A 179 -1.13 9.63 11.54
CA ASN A 179 -2.53 9.86 11.13
C ASN A 179 -2.97 9.00 9.94
N ILE A 180 -2.45 7.78 9.83
CA ILE A 180 -2.86 6.83 8.79
C ILE A 180 -4.23 6.27 9.15
N SER A 181 -5.14 6.28 8.16
CA SER A 181 -6.49 5.77 8.33
C SER A 181 -6.55 4.29 8.04
N VAL A 182 -6.84 3.49 9.07
CA VAL A 182 -6.88 2.01 9.00
C VAL A 182 -8.30 1.42 8.96
N GLY A 183 -9.34 2.25 9.11
CA GLY A 183 -10.73 1.78 9.12
C GLY A 183 -11.16 1.19 7.78
N GLY A 184 -12.12 0.26 7.80
CA GLY A 184 -12.62 -0.45 6.60
C GLY A 184 -13.28 0.42 5.52
N GLY A 185 -13.41 1.73 5.75
CA GLY A 185 -13.86 2.69 4.76
C GLY A 185 -12.73 3.20 3.88
N VAL A 186 -12.87 3.08 2.56
CA VAL A 186 -11.99 3.75 1.59
C VAL A 186 -11.99 5.26 1.84
N LYS A 187 -10.83 5.80 2.22
CA LYS A 187 -10.57 7.24 2.27
C LYS A 187 -9.63 7.58 1.11
N SER A 188 -10.15 8.23 0.08
CA SER A 188 -9.27 8.89 -0.90
C SER A 188 -8.88 10.26 -0.36
N SER A 189 -7.66 10.73 -0.70
CA SER A 189 -7.25 12.10 -0.39
C SER A 189 -8.21 13.15 -0.98
N THR A 190 -8.94 12.78 -2.04
CA THR A 190 -9.91 13.61 -2.75
C THR A 190 -11.33 13.57 -2.15
N PHE A 191 -11.64 12.64 -1.23
CA PHE A 191 -13.01 12.47 -0.71
C PHE A 191 -13.04 12.37 0.82
N ILE A 192 -13.42 13.48 1.47
CA ILE A 192 -13.59 13.56 2.92
C ILE A 192 -14.98 13.02 3.27
N ARG A 193 -15.04 11.87 3.94
CA ARG A 193 -16.30 11.38 4.54
C ARG A 193 -16.70 12.30 5.70
N VAL A 194 -17.96 12.73 5.69
CA VAL A 194 -18.57 13.63 6.70
C VAL A 194 -18.73 12.94 8.07
N LYS A 195 -18.68 11.60 8.12
CA LYS A 195 -18.58 10.83 9.37
C LYS A 195 -17.17 10.25 9.49
N GLN A 196 -16.41 10.72 10.47
CA GLN A 196 -15.27 9.97 11.00
C GLN A 196 -15.86 8.78 11.75
N GLU A 197 -15.82 7.60 11.14
CA GLU A 197 -15.77 6.38 11.93
C GLU A 197 -14.35 6.32 12.49
N ASP A 198 -14.23 6.51 13.81
CA ASP A 198 -12.97 6.32 14.50
C ASP A 198 -12.57 4.85 14.34
N ALA A 199 -11.37 4.63 13.81
CA ALA A 199 -10.84 3.29 13.67
C ALA A 199 -10.69 2.66 15.05
N THR A 200 -11.20 1.44 15.21
CA THR A 200 -11.07 0.71 16.47
C THR A 200 -9.63 0.30 16.71
N GLU A 201 -9.24 0.03 17.96
CA GLU A 201 -7.90 -0.47 18.24
C GLU A 201 -7.62 -1.82 17.56
N GLU A 202 -8.67 -2.63 17.39
CA GLU A 202 -8.64 -3.89 16.65
C GLU A 202 -8.30 -3.67 15.16
N ASP A 203 -8.84 -2.62 14.53
CA ASP A 203 -8.51 -2.27 13.14
C ASP A 203 -7.04 -1.90 12.99
N TYR A 204 -6.48 -1.13 13.94
CA TYR A 204 -5.06 -0.81 13.94
C TYR A 204 -4.19 -2.06 14.13
N LEU A 205 -4.57 -2.94 15.05
CA LEU A 205 -3.86 -4.20 15.29
C LEU A 205 -3.88 -5.09 14.04
N ARG A 206 -5.03 -5.19 13.38
CA ARG A 206 -5.19 -5.98 12.15
C ARG A 206 -4.39 -5.39 10.99
N TYR A 207 -4.39 -4.07 10.83
CA TYR A 207 -3.58 -3.40 9.81
C TYR A 207 -2.08 -3.58 10.08
N ALA A 208 -1.65 -3.44 11.33
CA ALA A 208 -0.26 -3.67 11.73
C ALA A 208 0.18 -5.14 11.56
N HIS A 209 -0.70 -6.09 11.86
CA HIS A 209 -0.48 -7.52 11.56
C HIS A 209 -0.29 -7.74 10.06
N GLY A 210 -1.15 -7.16 9.22
CA GLY A 210 -1.02 -7.22 7.76
C GLY A 210 0.34 -6.70 7.27
N LEU A 211 0.77 -5.53 7.75
CA LEU A 211 2.09 -4.98 7.39
C LEU A 211 3.24 -5.90 7.79
N ILE A 212 3.19 -6.51 8.97
CA ILE A 212 4.25 -7.41 9.46
C ILE A 212 4.21 -8.75 8.72
N SER A 213 3.03 -9.20 8.30
CA SER A 213 2.86 -10.45 7.54
C SER A 213 3.61 -10.48 6.21
N GLU A 214 3.92 -9.30 5.63
CA GLU A 214 4.77 -9.20 4.44
C GLU A 214 6.26 -9.52 4.69
N TYR A 215 6.67 -9.61 5.96
CA TYR A 215 8.06 -9.86 6.38
C TYR A 215 8.26 -11.18 7.14
N ILE A 216 7.23 -12.01 7.27
CA ILE A 216 7.29 -13.31 7.95
C ILE A 216 6.61 -14.39 7.12
N SER A 217 6.93 -15.65 7.40
CA SER A 217 6.25 -16.78 6.73
C SER A 217 4.75 -16.82 7.06
N GLU A 218 3.97 -17.42 6.16
CA GLU A 218 2.52 -17.56 6.34
C GLU A 218 2.15 -18.29 7.63
N ASP A 219 2.94 -19.30 8.02
CA ASP A 219 2.69 -20.08 9.25
C ASP A 219 2.91 -19.23 10.51
N LEU A 220 3.99 -18.44 10.54
CA LEU A 220 4.22 -17.49 11.64
C LEU A 220 3.17 -16.39 11.68
N SER A 221 2.67 -15.95 10.53
CA SER A 221 1.59 -14.97 10.44
C SER A 221 0.30 -15.50 11.08
N LYS A 222 -0.06 -16.77 10.83
CA LYS A 222 -1.22 -17.43 11.46
C LYS A 222 -1.04 -17.58 12.96
N ASP A 223 0.16 -17.97 13.41
CA ASP A 223 0.44 -18.13 14.85
C ASP A 223 0.46 -16.78 15.57
N LEU A 224 0.97 -15.73 14.93
CA LEU A 224 0.89 -14.36 15.44
C LEU A 224 -0.57 -13.89 15.54
N LEU A 225 -1.42 -14.20 14.56
CA LEU A 225 -2.84 -13.85 14.59
C LEU A 225 -3.54 -14.49 15.81
N LYS A 226 -3.30 -15.79 16.05
CA LYS A 226 -3.79 -16.50 17.23
C LYS A 226 -3.27 -15.89 18.53
N HIS A 227 -1.99 -15.55 18.56
CA HIS A 227 -1.35 -14.95 19.74
C HIS A 227 -1.88 -13.54 20.05
N LEU A 228 -2.23 -12.76 19.03
CA LEU A 228 -2.85 -11.44 19.16
C LEU A 228 -4.35 -11.49 19.50
N GLN A 229 -4.96 -12.68 19.54
CA GLN A 229 -6.39 -12.89 19.79
C GLN A 229 -7.31 -12.11 18.85
N LEU A 230 -6.84 -11.85 17.61
CA LEU A 230 -7.66 -11.17 16.62
C LEU A 230 -8.64 -12.18 15.99
N PRO A 231 -9.92 -11.82 15.80
CA PRO A 231 -10.86 -12.68 15.09
C PRO A 231 -10.33 -13.05 13.72
N GLU A 232 -10.37 -14.34 13.37
CA GLU A 232 -10.12 -14.75 11.99
C GLU A 232 -11.07 -13.99 11.08
N ILE A 233 -10.52 -13.45 10.00
CA ILE A 233 -11.28 -12.76 8.98
C ILE A 233 -12.12 -13.83 8.30
N SER A 234 -13.34 -14.07 8.79
CA SER A 234 -14.40 -14.42 7.86
C SER A 234 -14.38 -13.27 6.87
N SER A 235 -14.07 -13.56 5.61
CA SER A 235 -14.33 -12.65 4.51
C SER A 235 -15.64 -11.95 4.80
N PRO A 236 -15.75 -10.61 4.61
CA PRO A 236 -17.06 -10.01 4.65
C PRO A 236 -17.90 -10.89 3.74
N LYS A 237 -18.93 -11.55 4.29
CA LYS A 237 -19.99 -12.12 3.46
C LYS A 237 -20.22 -11.03 2.44
N GLU A 238 -20.03 -11.36 1.17
CA GLU A 238 -20.45 -10.51 0.08
C GLU A 238 -21.93 -10.24 0.35
N THR A 239 -22.19 -9.18 1.11
CA THR A 239 -23.47 -8.54 1.14
C THR A 239 -23.42 -7.79 -0.16
N GLU A 240 -23.60 -8.56 -1.24
CA GLU A 240 -24.03 -8.03 -2.52
C GLU A 240 -25.03 -6.94 -2.17
N PRO A 241 -24.84 -5.69 -2.63
CA PRO A 241 -25.84 -4.66 -2.42
C PRO A 241 -27.15 -5.28 -2.88
N PRO A 242 -28.21 -5.30 -2.03
CA PRO A 242 -29.36 -6.16 -2.22
C PRO A 242 -29.79 -6.03 -3.66
N SER A 243 -29.50 -7.06 -4.44
CA SER A 243 -29.77 -7.08 -5.85
C SER A 243 -31.29 -7.04 -5.89
N LYS A 244 -31.85 -5.84 -6.10
CA LYS A 244 -33.26 -5.66 -6.39
C LYS A 244 -33.47 -6.58 -7.57
N LYS A 245 -34.00 -7.78 -7.32
CA LYS A 245 -34.37 -8.75 -8.33
C LYS A 245 -35.34 -8.03 -9.25
N ARG A 246 -34.81 -7.42 -10.29
CA ARG A 246 -35.58 -6.90 -11.40
C ARG A 246 -36.18 -8.15 -11.99
N LYS A 247 -37.50 -8.31 -11.86
CA LYS A 247 -38.24 -9.40 -12.50
C LYS A 247 -37.82 -9.41 -13.97
N LEU A 248 -37.06 -10.42 -14.37
CA LEU A 248 -36.76 -10.73 -15.75
C LEU A 248 -38.11 -11.06 -16.40
N SER A 249 -38.68 -10.09 -17.10
CA SER A 249 -39.74 -10.32 -18.06
C SER A 249 -39.09 -10.56 -19.42
N ASP A 250 -39.50 -11.62 -20.10
CA ASP A 250 -39.05 -12.09 -21.43
C ASP A 250 -39.43 -11.15 -22.60
N LYS A 251 -39.37 -9.83 -22.38
CA LYS A 251 -39.60 -8.82 -23.43
C LYS A 251 -38.28 -8.11 -23.73
N PRO A 252 -37.97 -7.85 -25.01
CA PRO A 252 -36.77 -7.10 -25.38
C PRO A 252 -36.71 -5.77 -24.61
N VAL A 253 -35.58 -5.51 -23.96
CA VAL A 253 -35.33 -4.23 -23.30
C VAL A 253 -35.05 -3.19 -24.38
N GLU A 254 -36.08 -2.48 -24.82
CA GLU A 254 -35.87 -1.25 -25.58
C GLU A 254 -35.24 -0.20 -24.66
N ALA A 255 -34.16 0.42 -25.12
CA ALA A 255 -33.55 1.56 -24.47
C ALA A 255 -34.59 2.69 -24.42
N GLY A 256 -35.06 3.05 -23.23
CA GLY A 256 -36.15 4.01 -23.06
C GLY A 256 -35.84 5.43 -23.51
N GLU A 257 -34.57 5.75 -23.78
CA GLU A 257 -34.14 7.07 -24.23
C GLU A 257 -33.01 6.92 -25.26
N ASP A 258 -33.38 7.05 -26.53
CA ASP A 258 -32.47 7.22 -27.65
C ASP A 258 -31.96 8.67 -27.66
N TYR A 259 -30.74 8.88 -27.15
CA TYR A 259 -30.09 10.19 -27.02
C TYR A 259 -29.67 10.81 -28.36
N THR A 260 -29.94 10.16 -29.50
CA THR A 260 -29.62 10.71 -30.83
C THR A 260 -30.68 11.68 -31.36
N LYS A 261 -31.80 11.90 -30.66
CA LYS A 261 -32.94 12.73 -31.13
C LYS A 261 -33.04 14.12 -30.49
N PHE A 262 -31.92 14.78 -30.24
CA PHE A 262 -31.88 16.12 -29.64
C PHE A 262 -32.42 17.27 -30.51
N ASN A 263 -33.08 16.99 -31.65
CA ASN A 263 -33.59 18.04 -32.57
C ASN A 263 -34.94 17.72 -33.23
N SER A 264 -35.91 17.18 -32.49
CA SER A 264 -37.31 17.23 -32.94
C SER A 264 -38.17 18.00 -31.93
N ALA A 265 -38.68 19.14 -32.40
CA ALA A 265 -39.60 20.01 -31.67
C ALA A 265 -40.95 19.30 -31.53
N ASN A 266 -41.12 18.47 -30.50
CA ASN A 266 -42.42 17.97 -30.08
C ASN A 266 -42.40 17.71 -28.57
N PHE A 267 -42.76 18.73 -27.79
CA PHE A 267 -43.07 18.59 -26.36
C PHE A 267 -44.39 17.82 -26.20
N ALA A 268 -44.32 16.49 -26.17
CA ALA A 268 -45.43 15.69 -25.67
C ALA A 268 -45.54 15.89 -24.14
N GLN A 269 -46.64 16.51 -23.71
CA GLN A 269 -46.97 16.72 -22.30
C GLN A 269 -47.11 15.38 -21.58
N LYS A 270 -46.34 15.17 -20.50
CA LYS A 270 -46.58 14.06 -19.56
C LYS A 270 -47.93 14.27 -18.86
N PRO A 271 -48.72 13.20 -18.59
CA PRO A 271 -50.00 13.33 -17.92
C PRO A 271 -49.81 13.86 -16.48
N PRO A 272 -50.75 14.67 -15.95
CA PRO A 272 -50.57 15.37 -14.69
C PRO A 272 -50.51 14.38 -13.52
N LYS A 273 -49.38 14.42 -12.80
CA LYS A 273 -49.17 13.67 -11.56
C LYS A 273 -50.17 14.17 -10.51
N LYS A 274 -50.96 13.27 -9.91
CA LYS A 274 -51.96 13.61 -8.88
C LYS A 274 -51.28 14.40 -7.74
N MET A 275 -51.69 15.65 -7.54
CA MET A 275 -51.12 16.53 -6.51
C MET A 275 -51.43 16.01 -5.10
N THR A 276 -50.43 16.07 -4.21
CA THR A 276 -50.58 15.74 -2.79
C THR A 276 -51.43 16.80 -2.05
N ALA A 277 -52.01 16.46 -0.90
CA ALA A 277 -52.89 17.34 -0.14
C ALA A 277 -52.24 18.71 0.19
N ALA A 278 -50.94 18.71 0.51
CA ALA A 278 -50.15 19.92 0.73
C ALA A 278 -49.97 20.78 -0.54
N GLN A 279 -49.87 20.15 -1.72
CA GLN A 279 -49.80 20.87 -2.99
C GLN A 279 -51.16 21.49 -3.37
N LYS A 280 -52.27 20.85 -2.97
CA LYS A 280 -53.63 21.40 -3.16
C LYS A 280 -53.91 22.59 -2.25
N SER A 281 -53.38 22.63 -1.03
CA SER A 281 -53.52 23.80 -0.14
C SER A 281 -52.69 24.98 -0.64
N LEU A 282 -51.45 24.75 -1.08
CA LEU A 282 -50.58 25.75 -1.71
C LEU A 282 -51.16 26.33 -3.00
N ALA A 283 -51.92 25.55 -3.77
CA ALA A 283 -52.56 26.00 -4.99
C ALA A 283 -53.78 26.92 -4.75
N LYS A 284 -54.38 26.89 -3.55
CA LYS A 284 -55.54 27.71 -3.17
C LYS A 284 -55.17 29.08 -2.61
N VAL A 285 -53.88 29.38 -2.46
CA VAL A 285 -53.41 30.69 -2.02
C VAL A 285 -53.70 31.72 -3.11
N ASP A 286 -54.32 32.84 -2.74
CA ASP A 286 -54.57 33.96 -3.64
C ASP A 286 -53.24 34.56 -4.11
N LYS A 287 -53.01 34.55 -5.42
CA LYS A 287 -51.78 35.05 -6.07
C LYS A 287 -51.98 36.43 -6.69
N SER A 288 -53.16 37.04 -6.50
CA SER A 288 -53.44 38.41 -6.94
C SER A 288 -52.45 39.37 -6.27
N GLY A 289 -51.57 39.98 -7.06
CA GLY A 289 -50.53 40.90 -6.60
C GLY A 289 -49.11 40.33 -6.45
N MET A 290 -48.92 38.99 -6.55
CA MET A 290 -47.57 38.39 -6.55
C MET A 290 -46.96 38.44 -7.95
N LYS A 291 -45.93 39.27 -8.14
CA LYS A 291 -45.14 39.28 -9.37
C LYS A 291 -44.33 38.00 -9.49
N CYS A 292 -44.34 37.37 -10.67
CA CYS A 292 -43.54 36.19 -10.93
C CYS A 292 -42.04 36.54 -10.82
N LEU A 293 -41.23 35.65 -10.22
CA LEU A 293 -39.80 35.89 -9.97
C LEU A 293 -39.03 36.23 -11.27
N SER A 294 -39.49 35.73 -12.41
CA SER A 294 -38.94 36.01 -13.74
C SER A 294 -39.05 37.49 -14.15
N ALA A 295 -40.00 38.24 -13.58
CA ALA A 295 -40.15 39.67 -13.85
C ALA A 295 -39.04 40.52 -13.20
N PHE A 296 -38.30 39.99 -12.22
CA PHE A 296 -37.16 40.69 -11.60
C PHE A 296 -35.87 40.62 -12.43
N PHE A 297 -35.73 39.61 -13.28
CA PHE A 297 -34.53 39.37 -14.08
C PHE A 297 -34.69 39.76 -15.55
N SER A 298 -35.83 40.35 -15.92
CA SER A 298 -36.09 40.79 -17.28
C SER A 298 -35.41 42.16 -17.53
N PRO A 299 -34.63 42.32 -18.62
CA PRO A 299 -33.99 43.58 -18.95
C PRO A 299 -35.02 44.71 -19.15
N LYS A 300 -34.77 45.90 -18.60
CA LYS A 300 -35.63 47.07 -18.84
C LYS A 300 -35.56 47.46 -20.31
N VAL A 301 -36.68 47.36 -21.02
CA VAL A 301 -36.82 47.84 -22.40
C VAL A 301 -36.62 49.36 -22.41
N LYS A 302 -35.63 49.85 -23.15
CA LYS A 302 -35.45 51.28 -23.45
C LYS A 302 -36.67 51.73 -24.27
N GLN A 303 -37.42 52.70 -23.76
CA GLN A 303 -38.40 53.43 -24.55
C GLN A 303 -37.65 54.30 -25.56
N GLU A 304 -37.73 53.95 -26.84
CA GLU A 304 -37.34 54.81 -27.94
C GLU A 304 -38.53 55.74 -28.23
N LYS A 305 -38.31 57.04 -28.11
CA LYS A 305 -39.30 58.06 -28.45
C LYS A 305 -39.40 58.17 -29.97
N SER A 306 -40.55 57.81 -30.53
CA SER A 306 -41.28 58.63 -31.52
C SER A 306 -42.72 58.18 -31.64
#